data_AF-A0A7I8VXY7-F1
#
_entry.id   AF-A0A7I8VXY7-F1
#
_cell.length_a   1.000
_cell.length_b   1.000
_cell.length_c   1.000
_cell.angle_alpha   90.00
_cell.angle_beta   90.00
_cell.angle_gamma   90.00
#
_symmetry.space_group_name_H-M   'P 1'
#
loop_
_entity.id
_entity.type
_entity.pdbx_description
1 polymer ?
#
loop_
_entity_poly.entity_id
_entity_poly.type
_entity_poly.pdbx_seq_one_letter_code
_entity_poly.pdbx_strand_id
1 'polypeptide(L)'
;MAENPAVKRPLDASGDHLDGVKAVLLDIEGTTTPVSFVKEKLISYFRENVKTYLETHFEQEETQNVIKDLRELATKDTEEEKEGVVSIPEEDQEKIIEGVVNNVFWQIENERKTTPLKKIEGFIWREAYKTGKIQGELYEDVLPAIKSFIAEEKKVYTYSFGTVEAQKLLFKHSTSGDVAQHFEGHFDTEIGEKKEKDSYIKIAKQIEVEPDQVLFVTDLADEAKAAAQAGFKTVVMKRDEATEEETEKSFVTAKSFSELVNSEVDGNQPKKQAVEENGDGPKEEEKEENNDAKE
;
A
#
# COMPACT_ATOMS: atom_id res chain seq x y z
N MET A 1 -1.64 40.81 5.72
CA MET A 1 -2.72 40.13 4.98
C MET A 1 -2.71 38.70 5.49
N ALA A 2 -3.69 38.34 6.31
CA ALA A 2 -3.73 37.02 6.94
C ALA A 2 -4.26 36.00 5.93
N GLU A 3 -3.48 34.95 5.67
CA GLU A 3 -3.94 33.79 4.91
C GLU A 3 -5.06 33.09 5.68
N ASN A 4 -6.12 32.78 4.94
CA ASN A 4 -7.31 32.14 5.43
C ASN A 4 -6.98 30.66 5.73
N PRO A 5 -7.09 30.16 6.98
CA PRO A 5 -6.91 28.74 7.26
C PRO A 5 -8.06 27.99 6.60
N ALA A 6 -7.73 27.03 5.73
CA ALA A 6 -8.70 26.20 5.02
C ALA A 6 -9.75 25.65 6.00
N VAL A 7 -11.00 26.07 5.80
CA VAL A 7 -12.15 25.63 6.57
C VAL A 7 -12.39 24.15 6.25
N LYS A 8 -12.31 23.31 7.28
CA LYS A 8 -12.71 21.89 7.28
C LYS A 8 -14.11 21.73 6.67
N ARG A 9 -14.28 20.83 5.71
CA ARG A 9 -15.57 20.17 5.50
C ARG A 9 -15.54 18.83 6.22
N PRO A 10 -16.37 18.61 7.24
CA PRO A 10 -16.80 17.26 7.58
C PRO A 10 -17.49 16.64 6.37
N LEU A 11 -17.36 15.32 6.23
CA LEU A 11 -18.06 14.46 5.26
C LEU A 11 -19.50 14.98 5.03
N ASP A 12 -19.75 15.58 3.88
CA ASP A 12 -21.12 15.63 3.38
C ASP A 12 -21.49 14.19 3.00
N ALA A 13 -22.55 13.70 3.64
CA ALA A 13 -23.05 12.33 3.54
C ALA A 13 -23.60 11.94 2.15
N SER A 14 -23.05 12.53 1.08
CA SER A 14 -23.43 12.33 -0.32
C SER A 14 -22.29 12.57 -1.33
N GLY A 15 -21.05 12.84 -0.89
CA GLY A 15 -19.95 13.25 -1.79
C GLY A 15 -19.14 12.08 -2.31
N ASP A 16 -19.42 11.64 -3.54
CA ASP A 16 -18.63 10.62 -4.24
C ASP A 16 -17.14 11.03 -4.30
N HIS A 17 -16.29 10.35 -3.53
CA HIS A 17 -14.84 10.61 -3.45
C HIS A 17 -14.15 10.49 -4.81
N LEU A 18 -14.83 9.87 -5.76
CA LEU A 18 -14.39 9.57 -7.10
C LEU A 18 -14.89 10.57 -8.16
N ASP A 19 -15.72 11.55 -7.80
CA ASP A 19 -16.22 12.55 -8.75
C ASP A 19 -15.05 13.32 -9.40
N GLY A 20 -15.03 13.41 -10.73
CA GLY A 20 -13.93 14.03 -11.50
C GLY A 20 -12.57 13.33 -11.40
N VAL A 21 -12.44 12.23 -10.66
CA VAL A 21 -11.20 11.44 -10.58
C VAL A 21 -11.04 10.59 -11.84
N LYS A 22 -9.86 10.66 -12.44
CA LYS A 22 -9.47 9.82 -13.61
C LYS A 22 -8.39 8.80 -13.27
N ALA A 23 -7.59 9.07 -12.24
CA ALA A 23 -6.53 8.18 -11.80
C ALA A 23 -6.56 8.01 -10.27
N VAL A 24 -6.36 6.77 -9.82
CA VAL A 24 -6.19 6.43 -8.41
C VAL A 24 -4.75 5.97 -8.21
N LEU A 25 -4.03 6.68 -7.35
CA LEU A 25 -2.68 6.34 -6.92
C LEU A 25 -2.76 5.70 -5.52
N LEU A 26 -2.21 4.51 -5.39
CA LEU A 26 -2.27 3.73 -4.15
C LEU A 26 -0.88 3.58 -3.53
N ASP A 27 -0.78 3.88 -2.25
CA ASP A 27 0.30 3.36 -1.42
C ASP A 27 0.13 1.85 -1.17
N ILE A 28 1.16 1.18 -0.67
CA ILE A 28 1.20 -0.27 -0.46
C ILE A 28 1.18 -0.63 1.02
N GLU A 29 2.28 -0.39 1.75
CA GLU A 29 2.40 -0.73 3.17
C GLU A 29 1.38 0.07 3.97
N GLY A 30 0.60 -0.58 4.84
CA GLY A 30 -0.46 0.09 5.62
C GLY A 30 -1.69 0.52 4.82
N THR A 31 -1.68 0.39 3.50
CA THR A 31 -2.78 0.82 2.61
C THR A 31 -3.41 -0.35 1.88
N THR A 32 -2.71 -0.99 0.93
CA THR A 32 -3.20 -2.21 0.25
C THR A 32 -2.72 -3.48 0.92
N THR A 33 -1.61 -3.41 1.65
CA THR A 33 -0.90 -4.55 2.23
C THR A 33 -0.63 -4.31 3.71
N PRO A 34 -0.82 -5.30 4.59
CA PRO A 34 -0.54 -5.14 6.02
C PRO A 34 0.90 -4.71 6.30
N VAL A 35 1.08 -3.78 7.24
CA VAL A 35 2.41 -3.39 7.73
C VAL A 35 3.18 -4.60 8.26
N SER A 36 2.48 -5.52 8.94
CA SER A 36 3.04 -6.77 9.45
C SER A 36 3.56 -7.67 8.32
N PHE A 37 2.94 -7.69 7.14
CA PHE A 37 3.46 -8.46 6.01
C PHE A 37 4.86 -7.96 5.59
N VAL A 38 5.04 -6.65 5.47
CA VAL A 38 6.32 -6.06 5.08
C VAL A 38 7.36 -6.30 6.17
N LYS A 39 7.07 -5.91 7.41
CA LYS A 39 8.05 -5.94 8.51
C LYS A 39 8.33 -7.34 9.05
N GLU A 40 7.31 -8.17 9.17
CA GLU A 40 7.42 -9.48 9.83
C GLU A 40 7.60 -10.63 8.86
N LYS A 41 7.18 -10.51 7.58
CA LYS A 41 7.38 -11.57 6.58
C LYS A 41 8.50 -11.23 5.60
N LEU A 42 8.44 -10.11 4.88
CA LEU A 42 9.43 -9.81 3.84
C LEU A 42 10.83 -9.60 4.41
N ILE A 43 10.97 -8.76 5.43
CA ILE A 43 12.27 -8.46 6.05
C ILE A 43 12.80 -9.67 6.84
N SER A 44 11.95 -10.40 7.56
CA SER A 44 12.36 -11.64 8.23
C SER A 44 12.86 -12.69 7.24
N TYR A 45 12.13 -12.91 6.14
CA TYR A 45 12.56 -13.83 5.10
C TYR A 45 13.90 -13.39 4.48
N PHE A 46 14.08 -12.10 4.20
CA PHE A 46 15.36 -11.58 3.72
C PHE A 46 16.50 -11.91 4.69
N ARG A 47 16.32 -11.63 6.00
CA ARG A 47 17.32 -11.91 7.03
C ARG A 47 17.69 -13.39 7.12
N GLU A 48 16.71 -14.27 7.00
CA GLU A 48 16.90 -15.72 7.06
C GLU A 48 17.57 -16.30 5.80
N ASN A 49 17.42 -15.64 4.65
CA ASN A 49 17.80 -16.22 3.36
C ASN A 49 18.96 -15.51 2.64
N VAL A 50 19.36 -14.30 3.04
CA VAL A 50 20.40 -13.53 2.33
C VAL A 50 21.73 -14.28 2.25
N LYS A 51 22.15 -14.96 3.33
CA LYS A 51 23.37 -15.76 3.34
C LYS A 51 23.30 -16.91 2.33
N THR A 52 22.26 -17.73 2.42
CA THR A 52 22.03 -18.88 1.52
C THR A 52 21.91 -18.44 0.06
N TYR A 53 21.26 -17.30 -0.19
CA TYR A 53 21.16 -16.72 -1.52
C TYR A 53 22.55 -16.36 -2.06
N LEU A 54 23.34 -15.62 -1.28
CA LEU A 54 24.70 -15.25 -1.67
C LEU A 54 25.60 -16.46 -1.91
N GLU A 55 25.51 -17.51 -1.07
CA GLU A 55 26.26 -18.76 -1.26
C GLU A 55 25.90 -19.47 -2.57
N THR A 56 24.61 -19.49 -2.90
CA THR A 56 24.08 -20.18 -4.10
C THR A 56 24.35 -19.39 -5.38
N HIS A 57 24.26 -18.06 -5.31
CA HIS A 57 24.28 -17.16 -6.46
C HIS A 57 25.57 -16.35 -6.57
N PHE A 58 26.61 -16.69 -5.79
CA PHE A 58 27.83 -15.89 -5.66
C PHE A 58 28.43 -15.54 -7.03
N GLU A 59 28.65 -16.54 -7.87
CA GLU A 59 29.31 -16.40 -9.18
C GLU A 59 28.45 -15.72 -10.25
N GLN A 60 27.20 -15.37 -9.95
CA GLN A 60 26.34 -14.69 -10.93
C GLN A 60 26.77 -13.23 -11.08
N GLU A 61 26.79 -12.76 -12.32
CA GLU A 61 27.21 -11.39 -12.65
C GLU A 61 26.39 -10.33 -11.89
N GLU A 62 25.07 -10.53 -11.77
CA GLU A 62 24.21 -9.60 -11.01
C GLU A 62 24.56 -9.55 -9.52
N THR A 63 24.91 -10.71 -8.92
CA THR A 63 25.34 -10.82 -7.52
C THR A 63 26.70 -10.15 -7.32
N GLN A 64 27.66 -10.40 -8.21
CA GLN A 64 28.98 -9.77 -8.13
C GLN A 64 28.89 -8.25 -8.27
N ASN A 65 28.05 -7.76 -9.18
CA ASN A 65 27.82 -6.34 -9.37
C ASN A 65 27.20 -5.68 -8.13
N VAL A 66 26.20 -6.30 -7.49
CA VAL A 66 25.61 -5.72 -6.26
C VAL A 66 26.57 -5.78 -5.07
N ILE A 67 27.40 -6.81 -4.95
CA ILE A 67 28.44 -6.89 -3.92
C ILE A 67 29.44 -5.74 -4.09
N LYS A 68 29.86 -5.46 -5.33
CA LYS A 68 30.73 -4.34 -5.65
C LYS A 68 30.07 -3.00 -5.29
N ASP A 69 28.83 -2.78 -5.71
CA ASP A 69 28.06 -1.56 -5.40
C ASP A 69 27.92 -1.35 -3.88
N LEU A 70 27.66 -2.42 -3.12
CA LEU A 70 27.59 -2.38 -1.65
C LEU A 70 28.94 -2.02 -1.01
N ARG A 71 30.05 -2.53 -1.55
CA ARG A 71 31.40 -2.23 -1.06
C ARG A 71 31.79 -0.78 -1.33
N GLU A 72 31.51 -0.28 -2.52
CA GLU A 72 31.73 1.13 -2.89
C GLU A 72 30.93 2.06 -1.98
N LEU A 73 29.66 1.72 -1.72
CA LEU A 73 28.81 2.44 -0.79
C LEU A 73 29.36 2.42 0.64
N ALA A 74 29.80 1.27 1.15
CA ALA A 74 30.39 1.16 2.49
C ALA A 74 31.68 1.99 2.63
N THR A 75 32.49 2.07 1.57
CA THR A 75 33.69 2.92 1.52
C THR A 75 33.29 4.39 1.64
N LYS A 76 32.33 4.82 0.82
CA LYS A 76 31.80 6.19 0.87
C LYS A 76 31.19 6.53 2.23
N ASP A 77 30.41 5.63 2.81
CA ASP A 77 29.80 5.84 4.12
C ASP A 77 30.84 5.98 5.25
N THR A 78 31.98 5.30 5.12
CA THR A 78 33.13 5.43 6.02
C THR A 78 33.81 6.80 5.86
N GLU A 79 34.01 7.24 4.61
CA GLU A 79 34.57 8.57 4.30
C GLU A 79 33.67 9.71 4.78
N GLU A 80 32.35 9.50 4.78
CA GLU A 80 31.34 10.42 5.31
C GLU A 80 31.19 10.32 6.85
N GLU A 81 32.04 9.54 7.52
CA GLU A 81 32.05 9.35 8.99
C GLU A 81 30.68 8.91 9.56
N LYS A 82 29.92 8.10 8.82
CA LYS A 82 28.67 7.54 9.34
C LYS A 82 28.95 6.58 10.49
N GLU A 83 28.09 6.62 11.51
CA GLU A 83 28.25 5.79 12.70
C GLU A 83 27.97 4.31 12.39
N GLY A 84 28.84 3.43 12.88
CA GLY A 84 28.65 1.98 12.84
C GLY A 84 28.79 1.31 11.47
N VAL A 85 29.36 2.00 10.47
CA VAL A 85 29.52 1.46 9.10
C VAL A 85 30.23 0.11 9.13
N VAL A 86 29.64 -0.85 8.40
CA VAL A 86 30.20 -2.20 8.25
C VAL A 86 30.87 -2.32 6.89
N SER A 87 32.18 -2.53 6.87
CA SER A 87 32.95 -2.75 5.63
C SER A 87 32.73 -4.15 5.04
N ILE A 88 32.87 -4.27 3.72
CA ILE A 88 32.82 -5.56 3.01
C ILE A 88 34.24 -5.90 2.51
N PRO A 89 34.89 -6.96 3.01
CA PRO A 89 36.27 -7.28 2.66
C PRO A 89 36.42 -7.73 1.19
N GLU A 90 37.66 -7.72 0.70
CA GLU A 90 38.08 -8.27 -0.59
C GLU A 90 38.98 -9.49 -0.36
N GLU A 91 38.40 -10.53 0.24
CA GLU A 91 39.08 -11.76 0.63
C GLU A 91 38.46 -12.96 -0.10
N ASP A 92 38.51 -14.16 0.49
CA ASP A 92 37.81 -15.32 -0.03
C ASP A 92 36.27 -15.15 0.02
N GLN A 93 35.57 -16.00 -0.72
CA GLN A 93 34.12 -15.96 -0.87
C GLN A 93 33.38 -15.98 0.48
N GLU A 94 33.83 -16.77 1.45
CA GLU A 94 33.15 -16.89 2.75
C GLU A 94 33.19 -15.56 3.50
N LYS A 95 34.36 -14.90 3.51
CA LYS A 95 34.55 -13.59 4.14
C LYS A 95 33.78 -12.48 3.44
N ILE A 96 33.71 -12.50 2.10
CA ILE A 96 32.91 -11.56 1.33
C ILE A 96 31.43 -11.70 1.71
N ILE A 97 30.90 -12.94 1.72
CA ILE A 97 29.49 -13.19 2.05
C ILE A 97 29.18 -12.73 3.48
N GLU A 98 30.03 -13.08 4.44
CA GLU A 98 29.88 -12.63 5.84
C GLU A 98 29.84 -11.10 5.94
N GLY A 99 30.76 -10.41 5.25
CA GLY A 99 30.80 -8.95 5.21
C GLY A 99 29.55 -8.34 4.58
N VAL A 100 29.05 -8.91 3.48
CA VAL A 100 27.81 -8.46 2.82
C VAL A 100 26.62 -8.62 3.75
N VAL A 101 26.47 -9.79 4.40
CA VAL A 101 25.36 -10.07 5.34
C VAL A 101 25.36 -9.07 6.49
N ASN A 102 26.51 -8.84 7.12
CA ASN A 102 26.62 -7.88 8.21
C ASN A 102 26.35 -6.45 7.73
N ASN A 103 26.81 -6.09 6.54
CA ASN A 103 26.57 -4.76 5.95
C ASN A 103 25.08 -4.51 5.70
N VAL A 104 24.38 -5.45 5.06
CA VAL A 104 22.94 -5.26 4.77
C VAL A 104 22.11 -5.25 6.05
N PHE A 105 22.47 -6.03 7.08
CA PHE A 105 21.79 -5.99 8.38
C PHE A 105 21.97 -4.65 9.07
N TRP A 106 23.19 -4.12 9.10
CA TRP A 106 23.44 -2.77 9.61
C TRP A 106 22.63 -1.71 8.84
N GLN A 107 22.55 -1.81 7.51
CA GLN A 107 21.74 -0.88 6.72
C GLN A 107 20.24 -0.96 7.09
N ILE A 108 19.68 -2.16 7.24
CA ILE A 108 18.29 -2.38 7.62
C ILE A 108 18.01 -1.86 9.04
N GLU A 109 18.91 -2.12 9.99
CA GLU A 109 18.80 -1.66 11.39
C GLU A 109 18.83 -0.14 11.51
N ASN A 110 19.48 0.55 10.57
CA ASN A 110 19.54 2.00 10.48
C ASN A 110 18.49 2.58 9.50
N GLU A 111 17.48 1.79 9.12
CA GLU A 111 16.38 2.17 8.22
C GLU A 111 16.87 2.78 6.88
N ARG A 112 18.05 2.38 6.42
CA ARG A 112 18.66 2.92 5.22
C ARG A 112 17.98 2.34 3.98
N LYS A 113 17.69 3.19 3.00
CA LYS A 113 16.98 2.82 1.75
C LYS A 113 17.89 2.97 0.53
N THR A 114 19.10 2.43 0.59
CA THR A 114 20.12 2.64 -0.46
C THR A 114 19.85 1.78 -1.70
N THR A 115 20.26 2.26 -2.88
CA THR A 115 20.08 1.53 -4.14
C THR A 115 20.69 0.12 -4.11
N PRO A 116 21.94 -0.10 -3.62
CA PRO A 116 22.52 -1.45 -3.58
C PRO A 116 21.79 -2.40 -2.63
N LEU A 117 21.29 -1.92 -1.48
CA LEU A 117 20.45 -2.71 -0.58
C LEU A 117 19.16 -3.16 -1.28
N LYS A 118 18.44 -2.22 -1.90
CA LYS A 118 17.19 -2.51 -2.62
C LYS A 118 17.39 -3.52 -3.77
N LYS A 119 18.56 -3.52 -4.42
CA LYS A 119 18.90 -4.49 -5.47
C LYS A 119 18.98 -5.92 -4.92
N ILE A 120 19.74 -6.15 -3.84
CA ILE A 120 19.89 -7.49 -3.27
C ILE A 120 18.56 -7.99 -2.64
N GLU A 121 17.78 -7.11 -2.03
CA GLU A 121 16.42 -7.42 -1.58
C GLU A 121 15.55 -7.89 -2.76
N GLY A 122 15.57 -7.15 -3.88
CA GLY A 122 14.84 -7.48 -5.09
C GLY A 122 15.20 -8.86 -5.65
N PHE A 123 16.48 -9.23 -5.65
CA PHE A 123 16.93 -10.55 -6.11
C PHE A 123 16.34 -11.69 -5.28
N ILE A 124 16.39 -11.55 -3.96
CA ILE A 124 15.88 -12.55 -3.01
C ILE A 124 14.36 -12.65 -3.10
N TRP A 125 13.65 -11.52 -3.14
CA TRP A 125 12.20 -11.49 -3.28
C TRP A 125 11.75 -12.09 -4.61
N ARG A 126 12.44 -11.78 -5.72
CA ARG A 126 12.14 -12.35 -7.04
C ARG A 126 12.15 -13.87 -7.02
N GLU A 127 13.13 -14.49 -6.37
CA GLU A 127 13.13 -15.95 -6.21
C GLU A 127 12.02 -16.42 -5.28
N ALA A 128 11.83 -15.77 -4.15
CA ALA A 128 10.85 -16.16 -3.14
C ALA A 128 9.41 -16.14 -3.68
N TYR A 129 9.04 -15.10 -4.43
CA TYR A 129 7.74 -15.00 -5.08
C TYR A 129 7.56 -16.02 -6.20
N LYS A 130 8.58 -16.20 -7.07
CA LYS A 130 8.53 -17.17 -8.17
C LYS A 130 8.40 -18.61 -7.69
N THR A 131 9.05 -18.93 -6.57
CA THR A 131 9.01 -20.27 -5.97
C THR A 131 7.82 -20.47 -5.02
N GLY A 132 7.02 -19.43 -4.78
CA GLY A 132 5.87 -19.49 -3.87
C GLY A 132 6.24 -19.55 -2.38
N LYS A 133 7.51 -19.32 -2.01
CA LYS A 133 7.95 -19.22 -0.62
C LYS A 133 7.40 -17.96 0.06
N ILE A 134 7.15 -16.91 -0.72
CA ILE A 134 6.40 -15.72 -0.31
C ILE A 134 5.23 -15.55 -1.28
N GLN A 135 4.07 -15.20 -0.73
CA GLN A 135 2.91 -14.73 -1.50
C GLN A 135 2.54 -13.34 -1.01
N GLY A 136 2.18 -12.44 -1.93
CA GLY A 136 1.84 -11.07 -1.60
C GLY A 136 0.54 -11.01 -0.82
N GLU A 137 0.54 -10.35 0.34
CA GLU A 137 -0.66 -10.21 1.14
C GLU A 137 -1.35 -8.89 0.82
N LEU A 138 -2.66 -8.97 0.55
CA LEU A 138 -3.53 -7.82 0.34
C LEU A 138 -4.68 -7.89 1.34
N TYR A 139 -5.14 -6.74 1.80
CA TYR A 139 -6.42 -6.68 2.53
C TYR A 139 -7.57 -7.12 1.61
N GLU A 140 -8.58 -7.79 2.16
CA GLU A 140 -9.66 -8.42 1.39
C GLU A 140 -10.50 -7.41 0.57
N ASP A 141 -10.59 -6.15 1.02
CA ASP A 141 -11.31 -5.07 0.36
C ASP A 141 -10.57 -4.44 -0.83
N VAL A 142 -9.28 -4.71 -1.00
CA VAL A 142 -8.43 -4.05 -2.00
C VAL A 142 -8.79 -4.45 -3.43
N LEU A 143 -8.82 -5.76 -3.71
CA LEU A 143 -9.11 -6.24 -5.07
C LEU A 143 -10.53 -5.87 -5.53
N PRO A 144 -11.59 -6.01 -4.71
CA PRO A 144 -12.92 -5.52 -5.05
C PRO A 144 -12.92 -4.03 -5.42
N ALA A 145 -12.23 -3.20 -4.64
CA ALA A 145 -12.21 -1.76 -4.90
C ALA A 145 -11.44 -1.38 -6.17
N ILE A 146 -10.28 -2.01 -6.42
CA ILE A 146 -9.52 -1.83 -7.66
C ILE A 146 -10.40 -2.16 -8.88
N LYS A 147 -11.17 -3.26 -8.81
CA LYS A 147 -12.13 -3.61 -9.87
C LYS A 147 -13.23 -2.58 -10.03
N SER A 148 -13.73 -2.00 -8.95
CA SER A 148 -14.72 -0.90 -9.02
C SER A 148 -14.13 0.35 -9.67
N PHE A 149 -12.91 0.75 -9.31
CA PHE A 149 -12.24 1.90 -9.95
C PHE A 149 -12.12 1.69 -11.46
N ILE A 150 -11.73 0.49 -11.90
CA ILE A 150 -11.62 0.14 -13.33
C ILE A 150 -12.99 0.13 -14.01
N ALA A 151 -14.03 -0.40 -13.35
CA ALA A 151 -15.39 -0.40 -13.89
C ALA A 151 -15.94 1.02 -14.10
N GLU A 152 -15.45 1.99 -13.32
CA GLU A 152 -15.73 3.42 -13.46
C GLU A 152 -14.69 4.14 -14.35
N GLU A 153 -13.98 3.41 -15.20
CA GLU A 153 -13.01 3.89 -16.18
C GLU A 153 -11.81 4.66 -15.58
N LYS A 154 -11.48 4.41 -14.31
CA LYS A 154 -10.31 5.01 -13.66
C LYS A 154 -9.08 4.14 -13.87
N LYS A 155 -7.94 4.81 -14.08
CA LYS A 155 -6.63 4.15 -14.13
C LYS A 155 -6.07 3.98 -12.72
N VAL A 156 -5.52 2.81 -12.42
CA VAL A 156 -4.96 2.53 -11.09
C VAL A 156 -3.44 2.43 -11.16
N TYR A 157 -2.76 3.12 -10.26
CA TYR A 157 -1.31 3.19 -10.15
C TYR A 157 -0.88 2.92 -8.71
N THR A 158 0.40 2.63 -8.52
CA THR A 158 0.99 2.49 -7.17
C THR A 158 2.18 3.41 -7.00
N TYR A 159 2.42 3.86 -5.77
CA TYR A 159 3.62 4.61 -5.39
C TYR A 159 4.12 4.14 -4.02
N SER A 160 5.30 3.53 -3.98
CA SER A 160 5.83 2.89 -2.77
C SER A 160 7.34 3.07 -2.64
N PHE A 161 7.88 2.83 -1.44
CA PHE A 161 9.33 2.78 -1.21
C PHE A 161 10.01 1.56 -1.84
N GLY A 162 9.26 0.47 -2.01
CA GLY A 162 9.74 -0.73 -2.70
C GLY A 162 9.96 -0.47 -4.18
N THR A 163 10.95 -1.12 -4.78
CA THR A 163 11.25 -0.97 -6.21
C THR A 163 10.04 -1.35 -7.08
N VAL A 164 9.93 -0.78 -8.27
CA VAL A 164 8.87 -1.16 -9.23
C VAL A 164 8.83 -2.67 -9.49
N GLU A 165 9.98 -3.36 -9.52
CA GLU A 165 10.03 -4.82 -9.64
C GLU A 165 9.38 -5.53 -8.44
N ALA A 166 9.70 -5.11 -7.22
CA ALA A 166 9.12 -5.67 -5.99
C ALA A 166 7.60 -5.46 -5.93
N GLN A 167 7.12 -4.28 -6.32
CA GLN A 167 5.69 -3.99 -6.40
C GLN A 167 4.99 -4.94 -7.38
N LYS A 168 5.52 -5.11 -8.58
CA LYS A 168 4.97 -6.04 -9.58
C LYS A 168 4.93 -7.48 -9.06
N LEU A 169 5.99 -7.94 -8.38
CA LEU A 169 6.05 -9.28 -7.80
C LEU A 169 4.99 -9.48 -6.71
N LEU A 170 4.82 -8.48 -5.82
CA LEU A 170 3.81 -8.49 -4.75
C LEU A 170 2.41 -8.72 -5.31
N PHE A 171 2.00 -7.91 -6.30
CA PHE A 171 0.67 -7.99 -6.89
C PHE A 171 0.49 -9.20 -7.82
N LYS A 172 1.55 -9.63 -8.51
CA LYS A 172 1.50 -10.80 -9.40
C LYS A 172 1.34 -12.11 -8.65
N HIS A 173 2.00 -12.24 -7.50
CA HIS A 173 2.04 -13.46 -6.71
C HIS A 173 1.22 -13.29 -5.42
N SER A 174 0.09 -12.58 -5.49
CA SER A 174 -0.72 -12.28 -4.30
C SER A 174 -1.58 -13.45 -3.85
N THR A 175 -2.03 -13.42 -2.59
CA THR A 175 -3.02 -14.37 -2.03
C THR A 175 -4.37 -14.28 -2.75
N SER A 176 -4.64 -13.18 -3.45
CA SER A 176 -5.83 -13.00 -4.30
C SER A 176 -5.60 -13.39 -5.78
N GLY A 177 -4.48 -14.06 -6.08
CA GLY A 177 -4.08 -14.39 -7.45
C GLY A 177 -3.25 -13.29 -8.12
N ASP A 178 -3.11 -13.36 -9.45
CA ASP A 178 -2.41 -12.33 -10.21
C ASP A 178 -3.30 -11.10 -10.41
N VAL A 179 -3.03 -10.06 -9.62
CA VAL A 179 -3.74 -8.77 -9.68
C VAL A 179 -2.88 -7.67 -10.32
N ALA A 180 -1.66 -7.98 -10.75
CA ALA A 180 -0.76 -7.00 -11.36
C ALA A 180 -1.33 -6.39 -12.65
N GLN A 181 -2.15 -7.16 -13.38
CA GLN A 181 -2.84 -6.73 -14.60
C GLN A 181 -3.82 -5.56 -14.39
N HIS A 182 -4.20 -5.27 -13.13
CA HIS A 182 -5.12 -4.17 -12.82
C HIS A 182 -4.43 -2.81 -12.65
N PHE A 183 -3.10 -2.77 -12.69
CA PHE A 183 -2.32 -1.54 -12.55
C PHE A 183 -1.79 -1.09 -13.92
N GLU A 184 -2.04 0.18 -14.25
CA GLU A 184 -1.52 0.83 -15.46
C GLU A 184 -0.04 1.23 -15.30
N GLY A 185 0.44 1.32 -14.06
CA GLY A 185 1.83 1.64 -13.76
C GLY A 185 2.18 1.62 -12.28
N HIS A 186 3.48 1.68 -12.03
CA HIS A 186 4.07 1.65 -10.70
C HIS A 186 5.13 2.75 -10.61
N PHE A 187 5.19 3.41 -9.47
CA PHE A 187 6.18 4.43 -9.15
C PHE A 187 6.93 4.01 -7.88
N ASP A 188 8.22 4.27 -7.84
CA ASP A 188 9.03 4.16 -6.63
C ASP A 188 9.82 5.45 -6.39
N THR A 189 10.73 5.44 -5.43
CA THR A 189 11.52 6.63 -5.06
C THR A 189 12.43 7.18 -6.18
N GLU A 190 12.58 6.50 -7.31
CA GLU A 190 13.28 7.06 -8.48
C GLU A 190 12.56 8.28 -9.06
N ILE A 191 11.24 8.39 -8.91
CA ILE A 191 10.49 9.60 -9.31
C ILE A 191 10.73 10.78 -8.32
N GLY A 192 11.08 10.45 -7.08
CA GLY A 192 11.30 11.37 -5.95
C GLY A 192 10.82 10.78 -4.62
N GLU A 193 11.08 11.47 -3.51
CA GLU A 193 10.66 11.07 -2.16
C GLU A 193 9.14 11.28 -1.95
N LYS A 194 8.50 10.37 -1.21
CA LYS A 194 7.03 10.38 -1.00
C LYS A 194 6.54 11.55 -0.15
N LYS A 195 7.42 12.22 0.59
CA LYS A 195 7.06 13.42 1.39
C LYS A 195 7.28 14.74 0.63
N GLU A 196 7.70 14.67 -0.62
CA GLU A 196 8.01 15.84 -1.45
C GLU A 196 6.91 16.08 -2.48
N LYS A 197 6.36 17.30 -2.48
CA LYS A 197 5.33 17.75 -3.43
C LYS A 197 5.71 17.49 -4.89
N ASP A 198 6.97 17.72 -5.24
CA ASP A 198 7.46 17.62 -6.62
C ASP A 198 7.35 16.20 -7.18
N SER A 199 7.41 15.16 -6.33
CA SER A 199 7.21 13.78 -6.74
C SER A 199 5.83 13.56 -7.34
N TYR A 200 4.79 14.11 -6.70
CA TYR A 200 3.40 14.00 -7.15
C TYR A 200 3.13 14.81 -8.44
N ILE A 201 3.77 15.97 -8.59
CA ILE A 201 3.71 16.76 -9.84
C ILE A 201 4.31 15.95 -11.00
N LYS A 202 5.45 15.29 -10.79
CA LYS A 202 6.08 14.43 -11.81
C LYS A 202 5.20 13.23 -12.14
N ILE A 203 4.60 12.59 -11.15
CA ILE A 203 3.67 11.46 -11.36
C ILE A 203 2.49 11.90 -12.22
N ALA A 204 1.77 12.98 -11.84
CA ALA A 204 0.65 13.52 -12.61
C ALA A 204 1.01 13.83 -14.06
N LYS A 205 2.18 14.44 -14.27
CA LYS A 205 2.72 14.71 -15.60
C LYS A 205 3.00 13.42 -16.39
N GLN A 206 3.57 12.40 -15.77
CA GLN A 206 3.92 11.14 -16.43
C GLN A 206 2.68 10.30 -16.79
N ILE A 207 1.62 10.36 -16.00
CA ILE A 207 0.34 9.69 -16.30
C ILE A 207 -0.59 10.54 -17.18
N GLU A 208 -0.18 11.77 -17.51
CA GLU A 208 -0.92 12.73 -18.35
C GLU A 208 -2.32 13.07 -17.79
N VAL A 209 -2.41 13.29 -16.48
CA VAL A 209 -3.64 13.65 -15.76
C VAL A 209 -3.40 14.91 -14.94
N GLU A 210 -4.38 15.82 -14.92
CA GLU A 210 -4.30 17.02 -14.07
C GLU A 210 -4.27 16.62 -12.59
N PRO A 211 -3.48 17.29 -11.73
CA PRO A 211 -3.35 16.90 -10.33
C PRO A 211 -4.68 16.75 -9.57
N ASP A 212 -5.65 17.62 -9.83
CA ASP A 212 -6.97 17.60 -9.18
C ASP A 212 -7.89 16.44 -9.63
N GLN A 213 -7.48 15.71 -10.67
CA GLN A 213 -8.13 14.50 -11.18
C GLN A 213 -7.45 13.22 -10.66
N VAL A 214 -6.46 13.33 -9.77
CA VAL A 214 -5.79 12.19 -9.13
C VAL A 214 -6.24 12.06 -7.68
N LEU A 215 -6.71 10.88 -7.30
CA LEU A 215 -6.92 10.49 -5.90
C LEU A 215 -5.71 9.71 -5.42
N PHE A 216 -5.06 10.17 -4.35
CA PHE A 216 -4.03 9.41 -3.65
C PHE A 216 -4.55 8.85 -2.33
N VAL A 217 -4.34 7.55 -2.12
CA VAL A 217 -4.70 6.84 -0.89
C VAL A 217 -3.40 6.34 -0.23
N THR A 218 -3.17 6.73 1.02
CA THR A 218 -1.99 6.36 1.82
C THR A 218 -2.39 6.27 3.29
N ASP A 219 -1.67 5.53 4.11
CA ASP A 219 -1.82 5.51 5.56
C ASP A 219 -1.06 6.66 6.25
N LEU A 220 -0.15 7.34 5.54
CA LEU A 220 0.72 8.36 6.11
C LEU A 220 0.24 9.79 5.82
N ALA A 221 -0.04 10.54 6.88
CA ALA A 221 -0.51 11.93 6.79
C ALA A 221 0.50 12.87 6.11
N ASP A 222 1.81 12.66 6.30
CA ASP A 222 2.86 13.46 5.65
C ASP A 222 2.83 13.30 4.13
N GLU A 223 2.60 12.08 3.63
CA GLU A 223 2.51 11.80 2.21
C GLU A 223 1.22 12.40 1.62
N ALA A 224 0.09 12.25 2.33
CA ALA A 224 -1.16 12.90 1.97
C ALA A 224 -1.00 14.42 1.90
N LYS A 225 -0.29 15.04 2.85
CA LYS A 225 0.02 16.47 2.84
C LYS A 225 0.80 16.88 1.60
N ALA A 226 1.85 16.14 1.24
CA ALA A 226 2.66 16.42 0.06
C ALA A 226 1.85 16.29 -1.24
N ALA A 227 1.00 15.26 -1.35
CA ALA A 227 0.10 15.07 -2.49
C ALA A 227 -0.94 16.20 -2.59
N ALA A 228 -1.57 16.58 -1.48
CA ALA A 228 -2.54 17.67 -1.44
C ALA A 228 -1.90 19.01 -1.84
N GLN A 229 -0.65 19.27 -1.43
CA GLN A 229 0.10 20.46 -1.86
C GLN A 229 0.40 20.46 -3.37
N ALA A 230 0.45 19.29 -4.02
CA ALA A 230 0.54 19.14 -5.47
C ALA A 230 -0.80 19.30 -6.19
N GLY A 231 -1.91 19.34 -5.45
CA GLY A 231 -3.27 19.48 -5.98
C GLY A 231 -4.06 18.18 -6.03
N PHE A 232 -3.52 17.08 -5.52
CA PHE A 232 -4.21 15.78 -5.53
C PHE A 232 -5.38 15.79 -4.54
N LYS A 233 -6.41 15.01 -4.86
CA LYS A 233 -7.37 14.56 -3.85
C LYS A 233 -6.68 13.50 -2.99
N THR A 234 -6.96 13.48 -1.69
CA THR A 234 -6.26 12.60 -0.75
C THR A 234 -7.20 11.96 0.24
N VAL A 235 -6.99 10.67 0.49
CA VAL A 235 -7.62 9.92 1.57
C VAL A 235 -6.53 9.28 2.42
N VAL A 236 -6.65 9.41 3.74
CA VAL A 236 -5.79 8.70 4.69
C VAL A 236 -6.46 7.38 5.10
N MET A 237 -5.84 6.26 4.73
CA MET A 237 -6.30 4.91 5.07
C MET A 237 -5.94 4.56 6.51
N LYS A 238 -6.91 4.08 7.28
CA LYS A 238 -6.78 3.74 8.69
C LYS A 238 -7.06 2.26 8.90
N ARG A 239 -6.05 1.43 8.63
CA ARG A 239 -6.15 -0.02 8.79
C ARG A 239 -6.20 -0.47 10.25
N ASP A 240 -5.54 0.29 11.14
CA ASP A 240 -5.51 0.05 12.58
C ASP A 240 -6.25 1.15 13.36
N GLU A 241 -6.80 0.81 14.53
CA GLU A 241 -7.59 1.75 15.36
C GLU A 241 -6.75 2.85 16.02
N ALA A 242 -5.43 2.69 16.11
CA ALA A 242 -4.54 3.66 16.72
C ALA A 242 -4.19 4.77 15.71
N THR A 243 -5.08 5.74 15.52
CA THR A 243 -4.76 6.94 14.75
C THR A 243 -4.87 8.21 15.57
N GLU A 244 -3.96 9.13 15.29
CA GLU A 244 -3.90 10.44 15.92
C GLU A 244 -5.11 11.29 15.52
N GLU A 245 -5.77 11.92 16.50
CA GLU A 245 -6.91 12.81 16.27
C GLU A 245 -6.60 13.97 15.30
N GLU A 246 -5.34 14.38 15.16
CA GLU A 246 -4.95 15.48 14.26
C GLU A 246 -5.11 15.11 12.79
N THR A 247 -4.93 13.84 12.43
CA THR A 247 -5.10 13.36 11.05
C THR A 247 -6.56 13.45 10.61
N GLU A 248 -7.50 13.10 11.49
CA GLU A 248 -8.96 13.21 11.24
C GLU A 248 -9.42 14.66 11.08
N LYS A 249 -8.69 15.58 11.71
CA LYS A 249 -8.99 17.00 11.64
C LYS A 249 -8.56 17.60 10.30
N SER A 250 -7.62 16.99 9.59
CA SER A 250 -6.93 17.59 8.43
C SER A 250 -7.21 16.88 7.10
N PHE A 251 -7.61 15.60 7.12
CA PHE A 251 -7.84 14.80 5.93
C PHE A 251 -9.14 14.03 5.99
N VAL A 252 -9.67 13.68 4.81
CA VAL A 252 -10.66 12.61 4.68
C VAL A 252 -9.99 11.30 5.02
N THR A 253 -10.67 10.45 5.79
CA THR A 253 -10.13 9.18 6.27
C THR A 253 -11.09 8.04 5.91
N ALA A 254 -10.55 6.86 5.59
CA ALA A 254 -11.31 5.64 5.37
C ALA A 254 -10.67 4.49 6.12
N LYS A 255 -11.45 3.51 6.61
CA LYS A 255 -10.91 2.30 7.26
C LYS A 255 -10.83 1.11 6.31
N SER A 256 -11.58 1.17 5.22
CA SER A 256 -11.62 0.18 4.15
C SER A 256 -11.76 0.88 2.80
N PHE A 257 -11.22 0.28 1.74
CA PHE A 257 -11.50 0.75 0.38
C PHE A 257 -12.97 0.65 0.01
N SER A 258 -13.77 -0.17 0.70
CA SER A 258 -15.22 -0.24 0.50
C SER A 258 -15.93 1.09 0.77
N GLU A 259 -15.34 1.98 1.58
CA GLU A 259 -15.87 3.33 1.84
C GLU A 259 -15.59 4.30 0.68
N LEU A 260 -14.69 3.94 -0.24
CA LEU A 260 -14.28 4.80 -1.36
C LEU A 260 -15.00 4.47 -2.67
N VAL A 261 -15.76 3.37 -2.70
CA VAL A 261 -16.43 2.88 -3.91
C VAL A 261 -17.94 2.87 -3.68
N ASN A 262 -18.70 3.24 -4.71
CA ASN A 262 -20.14 3.17 -4.65
C ASN A 262 -20.57 1.69 -4.66
N SER A 263 -21.24 1.24 -3.60
CA SER A 263 -21.59 -0.17 -3.37
C SER A 263 -22.67 -0.74 -4.32
N GLU A 264 -22.83 -0.21 -5.53
CA GLU A 264 -23.87 -0.66 -6.48
C GLU A 264 -23.40 -1.78 -7.43
N VAL A 265 -22.12 -2.15 -7.41
CA VAL A 265 -21.60 -3.24 -8.24
C VAL A 265 -21.52 -4.54 -7.46
N ASP A 266 -22.67 -5.05 -7.02
CA ASP A 266 -22.85 -6.51 -6.95
C ASP A 266 -24.26 -6.88 -7.40
N GLY A 267 -24.32 -7.58 -8.52
CA GLY A 267 -25.56 -8.10 -9.07
C GLY A 267 -26.13 -9.15 -8.13
N ASN A 268 -27.42 -8.98 -7.78
CA ASN A 268 -28.30 -9.97 -7.18
C ASN A 268 -28.41 -9.98 -5.64
N GLN A 269 -29.04 -8.95 -5.07
CA GLN A 269 -29.98 -9.13 -3.94
C GLN A 269 -31.21 -8.21 -4.09
N PRO A 270 -32.45 -8.71 -3.88
CA PRO A 270 -33.64 -7.88 -3.98
C PRO A 270 -33.76 -6.94 -2.77
N LYS A 271 -33.92 -5.64 -3.04
CA LYS A 271 -34.26 -4.61 -2.04
C LYS A 271 -35.53 -5.03 -1.29
N LYS A 272 -35.41 -5.32 0.01
CA LYS A 272 -36.58 -5.33 0.90
C LYS A 272 -37.04 -3.88 1.05
N GLN A 273 -38.13 -3.53 0.37
CA GLN A 273 -38.89 -2.34 0.71
C GLN A 273 -39.43 -2.52 2.13
N ALA A 274 -39.04 -1.62 3.02
CA ALA A 274 -39.72 -1.44 4.30
C ALA A 274 -41.12 -0.88 3.99
N VAL A 275 -42.14 -1.67 4.28
CA VAL A 275 -43.52 -1.19 4.31
C VAL A 275 -43.67 -0.41 5.61
N GLU A 276 -43.90 0.90 5.49
CA GLU A 276 -44.40 1.73 6.57
C GLU A 276 -45.83 1.27 6.91
N GLU A 277 -46.02 0.61 8.05
CA GLU A 277 -47.33 0.51 8.69
C GLU A 277 -47.43 1.62 9.75
N ASN A 278 -48.05 2.74 9.34
CA ASN A 278 -48.67 3.67 10.27
C ASN A 278 -49.96 3.02 10.78
N GLY A 279 -50.05 2.90 12.10
CA GLY A 279 -51.21 2.33 12.78
C GLY A 279 -52.46 3.19 12.65
N ASP A 280 -53.59 2.51 12.57
CA ASP A 280 -54.86 3.02 13.11
C ASP A 280 -55.65 1.83 13.67
N GLY A 281 -56.03 1.92 14.94
CA GLY A 281 -56.90 0.93 15.59
C GLY A 281 -58.33 1.07 15.07
N PRO A 282 -59.22 0.09 15.37
CA PRO A 282 -59.89 0.19 16.65
C PRO A 282 -60.19 -1.14 17.37
N LYS A 283 -60.65 -0.93 18.60
CA LYS A 283 -61.04 -1.80 19.71
C LYS A 283 -62.16 -2.83 19.43
N GLU A 284 -62.24 -3.77 20.39
CA GLU A 284 -63.42 -4.60 20.80
C GLU A 284 -63.72 -5.78 19.85
N GLU A 285 -63.97 -7.03 20.27
CA GLU A 285 -64.55 -7.59 21.50
C GLU A 285 -63.95 -8.98 21.81
N GLU A 286 -63.79 -9.29 23.11
CA GLU A 286 -63.65 -10.65 23.62
C GLU A 286 -64.99 -11.39 23.50
N LYS A 287 -64.98 -12.61 22.95
CA LYS A 287 -65.98 -13.64 23.25
C LYS A 287 -65.30 -15.00 23.43
N GLU A 288 -65.35 -15.47 24.66
CA GLU A 288 -65.25 -16.89 25.04
C GLU A 288 -66.38 -17.68 24.36
N GLU A 289 -66.09 -18.89 23.85
CA GLU A 289 -66.58 -20.16 24.39
C GLU A 289 -66.57 -21.30 23.34
N ASN A 290 -65.89 -22.38 23.77
CA ASN A 290 -66.26 -23.80 23.72
C ASN A 290 -66.36 -24.63 22.42
N ASN A 291 -65.59 -25.73 22.51
CA ASN A 291 -65.92 -27.14 22.23
C ASN A 291 -66.35 -27.57 20.82
N ASP A 292 -65.55 -28.46 20.22
CA ASP A 292 -65.80 -29.92 20.23
C ASP A 292 -64.64 -30.62 19.48
N ALA A 293 -63.89 -31.52 20.11
CA ALA A 293 -64.15 -32.96 20.25
C ALA A 293 -63.93 -33.77 18.94
N LYS A 294 -62.84 -34.54 18.97
CA LYS A 294 -62.64 -35.90 18.42
C LYS A 294 -63.40 -36.30 17.14
N GLU A 295 -62.64 -36.63 16.10
CA GLU A 295 -62.32 -38.03 15.73
C GLU A 295 -61.04 -38.09 14.91
#